data_AF-A0A7W3ZQP7-F1
#
_entry.id   AF-A0A7W3ZQP7-F1
#
_cell.length_a   1.000
_cell.length_b   1.000
_cell.length_c   1.000
_cell.angle_alpha   90.00
_cell.angle_beta   90.00
_cell.angle_gamma   90.00
#
_symmetry.space_group_name_H-M   'P 1'
#
loop_
_entity.id
_entity.type
_entity.pdbx_description
1 polymer ?
#
loop_
_entity_poly.entity_id
_entity_poly.type
_entity_poly.pdbx_seq_one_letter_code
_entity_poly.pdbx_strand_id
1 'polypeptide(L)'
;MERHVSTRRITRALAITGSVTAALVLSGPAQASPSATVDNCYSGQVCIYDRDGTVVVRSYGDWSSSQYVAARVIFNNGQRYPGADHVRWSGTFWGSGGEKYPASGCLHYQSTNSQTKEKGTFHNNGSHLLGIKSMKWGKECGANEPTFKIHY
;
A
#
# COMPACT_ATOMS: atom_id res chain seq x y z
N MET A 1 -68.21 42.03 -47.61
CA MET A 1 -68.62 42.84 -46.45
C MET A 1 -69.16 41.82 -45.46
N GLU A 2 -68.60 41.56 -44.29
CA GLU A 2 -68.14 42.43 -43.21
C GLU A 2 -66.94 41.80 -42.45
N ARG A 3 -66.16 42.62 -41.73
CA ARG A 3 -64.98 42.22 -40.94
C ARG A 3 -65.39 42.03 -39.48
N HIS A 4 -64.75 41.09 -38.79
CA HIS A 4 -64.48 41.24 -37.36
C HIS A 4 -63.01 40.85 -37.06
N VAL A 5 -62.31 41.79 -36.42
CA VAL A 5 -60.94 41.71 -35.89
C VAL A 5 -61.04 41.64 -34.38
N SER A 6 -60.31 40.73 -33.70
CA SER A 6 -59.65 41.00 -32.39
C SER A 6 -58.79 39.80 -31.98
N THR A 7 -57.45 39.87 -32.06
CA THR A 7 -56.46 40.22 -31.01
C THR A 7 -56.41 39.30 -29.77
N ARG A 8 -55.41 38.41 -29.65
CA ARG A 8 -54.25 38.48 -28.71
C ARG A 8 -53.57 37.12 -28.55
N ARG A 9 -52.24 37.22 -28.35
CA ARG A 9 -51.21 36.19 -28.27
C ARG A 9 -51.34 35.29 -27.04
N ILE A 10 -51.07 33.99 -27.18
CA ILE A 10 -50.48 33.18 -26.08
C ILE A 10 -49.41 32.25 -26.66
N THR A 11 -48.16 32.63 -26.41
CA THR A 11 -46.95 31.82 -26.52
C THR A 11 -46.90 30.84 -25.36
N ARG A 12 -46.49 29.59 -25.58
CA ARG A 12 -45.61 28.81 -24.68
C ARG A 12 -45.27 27.44 -25.29
N ALA A 13 -44.09 27.35 -25.88
CA ALA A 13 -43.38 26.10 -26.07
C ALA A 13 -42.82 25.66 -24.70
N LEU A 14 -43.07 24.41 -24.30
CA LEU A 14 -42.28 23.75 -23.25
C LEU A 14 -41.51 22.60 -23.92
N ALA A 15 -40.24 22.86 -24.20
CA ALA A 15 -39.25 21.82 -24.43
C ALA A 15 -38.76 21.35 -23.05
N ILE A 16 -39.01 20.09 -22.71
CA ILE A 16 -38.42 19.46 -21.51
C ILE A 16 -37.17 18.73 -21.97
N THR A 17 -36.05 19.44 -21.99
CA THR A 17 -34.72 18.85 -22.20
C THR A 17 -34.28 18.29 -20.85
N GLY A 18 -34.53 17.00 -20.61
CA GLY A 18 -34.01 16.29 -19.44
C GLY A 18 -32.53 16.00 -19.63
N SER A 19 -31.65 16.86 -19.12
CA SER A 19 -30.22 16.58 -19.03
C SER A 19 -29.97 15.62 -17.86
N VAL A 20 -29.68 14.36 -18.17
CA VAL A 20 -29.09 13.41 -17.21
C VAL A 20 -27.71 13.95 -16.85
N THR A 21 -27.62 14.62 -15.71
CA THR A 21 -26.36 15.12 -15.18
C THR A 21 -25.62 13.90 -14.62
N ALA A 22 -24.67 13.35 -15.38
CA ALA A 22 -23.72 12.40 -14.84
C ALA A 22 -22.90 13.14 -13.78
N ALA A 23 -23.16 12.84 -12.50
CA ALA A 23 -22.31 13.27 -11.42
C ALA A 23 -20.95 12.58 -11.60
N LEU A 24 -20.00 13.28 -12.22
CA LEU A 24 -18.59 12.93 -12.15
C LEU A 24 -18.19 13.08 -10.69
N VAL A 25 -18.18 11.96 -9.96
CA VAL A 25 -17.52 11.87 -8.66
C VAL A 25 -16.03 12.06 -8.97
N LEU A 26 -15.56 13.30 -8.94
CA LEU A 26 -14.15 13.61 -8.81
C LEU A 26 -13.76 13.09 -7.43
N SER A 27 -13.26 11.86 -7.37
CA SER A 27 -12.42 11.41 -6.28
C SER A 27 -11.34 12.47 -6.11
N GLY A 28 -11.47 13.29 -5.07
CA GLY A 28 -10.48 14.31 -4.72
C GLY A 28 -9.09 13.68 -4.59
N PRO A 29 -8.00 14.48 -4.62
CA PRO A 29 -6.67 13.94 -4.46
C PRO A 29 -6.66 13.10 -3.19
N ALA A 30 -6.40 11.81 -3.35
CA ALA A 30 -6.19 10.92 -2.22
C ALA A 30 -5.07 11.54 -1.41
N GLN A 31 -5.43 12.17 -0.28
CA GLN A 31 -4.45 12.69 0.65
C GLN A 31 -3.79 11.46 1.24
N ALA A 32 -2.67 11.05 0.64
CA ALA A 32 -1.75 10.11 1.24
C ALA A 32 -1.44 10.72 2.61
N SER A 33 -1.88 10.08 3.69
CA SER A 33 -1.29 10.41 4.98
C SER A 33 0.20 10.09 4.80
N PRO A 34 1.11 11.08 4.89
CA PRO A 34 2.51 10.73 4.99
C PRO A 34 2.63 9.84 6.23
N SER A 35 3.26 8.68 6.11
CA SER A 35 3.67 7.94 7.30
C SER A 35 4.77 8.74 7.99
N ALA A 36 4.75 8.85 9.32
CA ALA A 36 5.85 9.49 10.04
C ALA A 36 7.14 8.67 9.86
N THR A 37 8.30 9.26 10.16
CA THR A 37 9.51 8.45 10.29
C THR A 37 9.35 7.55 11.52
N VAL A 38 9.46 6.24 11.33
CA VAL A 38 9.35 5.25 12.41
C VAL A 38 10.67 4.51 12.51
N ASP A 39 11.32 4.56 13.67
CA ASP A 39 12.60 3.90 13.95
C ASP A 39 13.68 4.15 12.87
N ASN A 40 13.84 5.41 12.43
CA ASN A 40 14.76 5.79 11.35
C ASN A 40 14.49 5.13 9.98
N CYS A 41 13.27 4.64 9.78
CA CYS A 41 12.72 4.32 8.46
C CYS A 41 11.86 5.46 7.98
N TYR A 42 12.28 6.15 6.91
CA TYR A 42 11.55 7.30 6.39
C TYR A 42 10.28 6.88 5.66
N SER A 43 9.33 7.81 5.55
CA SER A 43 8.11 7.60 4.76
C SER A 43 8.46 7.20 3.33
N GLY A 44 7.75 6.21 2.79
CA GLY A 44 7.98 5.67 1.45
C GLY A 44 9.05 4.59 1.37
N GLN A 45 9.65 4.18 2.50
CA GLN A 45 10.72 3.17 2.50
C GLN A 45 10.28 1.82 3.05
N VAL A 46 10.91 0.76 2.54
CA VAL A 46 11.04 -0.51 3.25
C VAL A 46 12.38 -0.54 3.96
N CYS A 47 12.38 -0.93 5.23
CA CYS A 47 13.58 -1.02 6.04
C CYS A 47 13.76 -2.42 6.62
N ILE A 48 15.00 -2.90 6.57
CA ILE A 48 15.43 -4.12 7.24
C ILE A 48 16.31 -3.71 8.42
N TYR A 49 15.99 -4.25 9.58
CA TYR A 49 16.70 -4.02 10.82
C TYR A 49 17.45 -5.27 11.24
N ASP A 50 18.66 -5.10 11.74
CA ASP A 50 19.41 -6.16 12.39
C ASP A 50 18.92 -6.42 13.83
N ARG A 51 19.65 -7.29 14.55
CA ARG A 51 19.32 -7.70 15.92
C ARG A 51 19.37 -6.54 16.92
N ASP A 52 20.16 -5.52 16.65
CA ASP A 52 20.37 -4.37 17.53
C ASP A 52 19.36 -3.24 17.23
N GLY A 53 18.49 -3.45 16.23
CA GLY A 53 17.53 -2.44 15.78
C GLY A 53 18.14 -1.40 14.84
N THR A 54 19.34 -1.66 14.31
CA THR A 54 19.97 -0.77 13.32
C THR A 54 19.44 -1.09 11.93
N VAL A 55 19.10 -0.06 11.17
CA VAL A 55 18.67 -0.22 9.77
C VAL A 55 19.86 -0.60 8.90
N VAL A 56 19.86 -1.82 8.37
CA VAL A 56 20.90 -2.37 7.48
C VAL A 56 20.54 -2.24 6.00
N VAL A 57 19.25 -2.09 5.67
CA VAL A 57 18.78 -1.82 4.31
C VAL A 57 17.65 -0.81 4.36
N ARG A 58 17.66 0.14 3.41
CA ARG A 58 16.56 1.05 3.09
C ARG A 58 16.30 0.98 1.59
N SER A 59 15.04 0.96 1.19
CA SER A 59 14.67 1.04 -0.24
C SER A 59 13.35 1.76 -0.44
N TYR A 60 13.29 2.66 -1.41
CA TYR A 60 12.05 3.28 -1.91
C TYR A 60 11.35 2.44 -3.00
N GLY A 61 12.01 1.37 -3.46
CA GLY A 61 11.54 0.54 -4.56
C GLY A 61 11.97 -0.91 -4.38
N ASP A 62 11.91 -1.66 -5.46
CA ASP A 62 12.37 -3.05 -5.48
C ASP A 62 13.82 -3.14 -5.04
N TRP A 63 14.14 -4.22 -4.32
CA TRP A 63 15.48 -4.46 -3.83
C TRP A 63 15.80 -5.95 -3.92
N SER A 64 17.06 -6.25 -4.21
CA SER A 64 17.57 -7.62 -4.14
C SER A 64 19.07 -7.60 -3.83
N SER A 65 19.58 -8.72 -3.31
CA SER A 65 20.99 -8.89 -3.03
C SER A 65 21.50 -10.25 -3.49
N SER A 66 22.77 -10.31 -3.90
CA SER A 66 23.47 -11.57 -4.19
C SER A 66 23.74 -12.40 -2.93
N GLN A 67 23.69 -11.79 -1.74
CA GLN A 67 23.79 -12.44 -0.43
C GLN A 67 22.52 -12.23 0.39
N TYR A 68 22.31 -13.05 1.43
CA TYR A 68 21.21 -12.82 2.38
C TYR A 68 21.62 -11.73 3.35
N VAL A 69 20.71 -10.80 3.63
CA VAL A 69 20.88 -9.80 4.70
C VAL A 69 20.17 -10.30 5.94
N ALA A 70 20.92 -10.49 7.03
CA ALA A 70 20.36 -10.87 8.32
C ALA A 70 19.36 -9.82 8.79
N ALA A 71 18.17 -10.27 9.17
CA ALA A 71 17.04 -9.44 9.53
C ALA A 71 16.41 -9.93 10.83
N ARG A 72 16.24 -9.00 11.77
CA ARG A 72 15.36 -9.16 12.92
C ARG A 72 13.96 -8.63 12.61
N VAL A 73 13.90 -7.47 11.96
CA VAL A 73 12.64 -6.84 11.54
C VAL A 73 12.72 -6.45 10.08
N ILE A 74 11.65 -6.68 9.34
CA ILE A 74 11.40 -6.03 8.05
C ILE A 74 10.10 -5.23 8.20
N PHE A 75 10.10 -3.98 7.73
CA PHE A 75 8.98 -3.05 7.89
C PHE A 75 8.79 -2.22 6.64
N ASN A 76 7.53 -2.13 6.18
CA ASN A 76 7.10 -1.28 5.08
C ASN A 76 6.53 0.04 5.65
N ASN A 77 7.38 1.07 5.72
CA ASN A 77 6.94 2.43 6.02
C ASN A 77 6.49 3.19 4.76
N GLY A 78 5.94 2.47 3.79
CA GLY A 78 5.48 3.02 2.51
C GLY A 78 4.40 4.09 2.65
N GLN A 79 4.01 4.62 1.50
CA GLN A 79 2.90 5.56 1.39
C GLN A 79 1.75 4.90 0.66
N ARG A 80 0.54 5.39 0.93
CA ARG A 80 -0.66 4.92 0.23
C ARG A 80 -0.51 5.14 -1.27
N TYR A 81 -0.53 4.04 -2.01
CA TYR A 81 -0.56 4.03 -3.46
C TYR A 81 -1.46 2.86 -3.88
N PRO A 82 -2.72 3.14 -4.26
CA PRO A 82 -3.68 2.10 -4.57
C PRO A 82 -3.12 1.07 -5.56
N GLY A 83 -3.04 -0.20 -5.14
CA GLY A 83 -2.55 -1.29 -5.96
C GLY A 83 -1.02 -1.39 -6.11
N ALA A 84 -0.22 -0.56 -5.42
CA ALA A 84 1.25 -0.66 -5.45
C ALA A 84 1.97 -0.34 -4.11
N ASP A 85 1.25 -0.31 -2.98
CA ASP A 85 1.79 0.04 -1.66
C ASP A 85 2.10 -1.18 -0.76
N HIS A 86 2.01 -2.38 -1.32
CA HIS A 86 2.36 -3.61 -0.63
C HIS A 86 3.72 -4.13 -1.07
N VAL A 87 4.43 -4.77 -0.15
CA VAL A 87 5.79 -5.27 -0.39
C VAL A 87 5.84 -6.77 -0.14
N ARG A 88 6.14 -7.52 -1.20
CA ARG A 88 6.45 -8.95 -1.09
C ARG A 88 7.94 -9.13 -0.91
N TRP A 89 8.32 -9.83 0.15
CA TRP A 89 9.71 -10.15 0.42
C TRP A 89 9.93 -11.66 0.33
N SER A 90 11.16 -12.04 0.01
CA SER A 90 11.62 -13.43 0.05
C SER A 90 12.97 -13.54 0.73
N GLY A 91 13.24 -14.72 1.28
CA GLY A 91 14.42 -14.96 2.08
C GLY A 91 14.55 -16.41 2.50
N THR A 92 15.37 -16.62 3.51
CA THR A 92 15.61 -17.91 4.15
C THR A 92 15.37 -17.77 5.65
N PHE A 93 14.67 -18.75 6.22
CA PHE A 93 14.54 -18.93 7.65
C PHE A 93 15.47 -20.07 8.09
N TRP A 94 16.18 -19.87 9.18
CA TRP A 94 17.00 -20.93 9.79
C TRP A 94 16.31 -21.48 11.04
N GLY A 95 16.03 -22.77 11.01
CA GLY A 95 15.48 -23.52 12.13
C GLY A 95 16.51 -23.73 13.25
N SER A 96 16.04 -24.10 14.44
CA SER A 96 16.89 -24.33 15.61
C SER A 96 17.87 -25.50 15.44
N GLY A 97 17.60 -26.44 14.54
CA GLY A 97 18.50 -27.56 14.20
C GLY A 97 19.50 -27.24 13.08
N GLY A 98 19.51 -25.98 12.59
CA GLY A 98 20.37 -25.54 11.49
C GLY A 98 19.77 -25.76 10.09
N GLU A 99 18.54 -26.28 10.02
CA GLU A 99 17.80 -26.43 8.77
C GLU A 99 17.52 -25.07 8.14
N LYS A 100 17.47 -25.03 6.80
CA LYS A 100 17.19 -23.82 6.04
C LYS A 100 15.92 -24.03 5.25
N TYR A 101 14.97 -23.14 5.44
CA TYR A 101 13.70 -23.15 4.74
C TYR A 101 13.53 -21.85 3.95
N PRO A 102 13.06 -21.90 2.70
CA PRO A 102 12.61 -20.70 2.03
C PRO A 102 11.55 -20.00 2.89
N ALA A 103 11.60 -18.68 2.94
CA ALA A 103 10.62 -17.87 3.64
C ALA A 103 10.17 -16.70 2.75
N SER A 104 8.93 -16.28 2.92
CA SER A 104 8.40 -15.11 2.25
C SER A 104 7.28 -14.47 3.06
N GLY A 105 6.86 -13.29 2.66
CA GLY A 105 5.69 -12.64 3.22
C GLY A 105 5.29 -11.41 2.43
N CYS A 106 4.15 -10.85 2.80
CA CYS A 106 3.61 -9.63 2.21
C CYS A 106 3.32 -8.60 3.31
N LEU A 107 3.85 -7.39 3.13
CA LEU A 107 3.73 -6.29 4.09
C LEU A 107 2.85 -5.19 3.53
N HIS A 108 1.89 -4.75 4.33
CA HIS A 108 1.07 -3.57 4.06
C HIS A 108 1.88 -2.31 4.35
N TYR A 109 1.53 -1.18 3.75
CA TYR A 109 2.15 0.10 4.13
C TYR A 109 1.62 0.57 5.49
N GLN A 110 2.44 1.34 6.21
CA GLN A 110 2.03 2.08 7.39
C GLN A 110 1.05 3.20 7.00
N SER A 111 -0.21 3.09 7.44
CA SER A 111 -1.29 3.98 7.01
C SER A 111 -1.47 5.23 7.89
N THR A 112 -0.91 5.23 9.10
CA THR A 112 -0.99 6.35 10.03
C THR A 112 0.34 7.09 10.21
N ASN A 113 0.24 8.28 10.80
CA ASN A 113 1.38 9.05 11.31
C ASN A 113 1.92 8.51 12.66
N SER A 114 1.48 7.33 13.11
CA SER A 114 1.93 6.76 14.38
C SER A 114 3.41 6.38 14.31
N GLN A 115 4.16 6.67 15.38
CA GLN A 115 5.51 6.12 15.57
C GLN A 115 5.48 4.62 15.92
N THR A 116 4.31 4.03 16.12
CA THR A 116 4.17 2.59 16.36
C THR A 116 3.79 1.89 15.07
N LYS A 117 4.53 0.82 14.73
CA LYS A 117 4.25 0.00 13.54
C LYS A 117 2.89 -0.70 13.66
N GLU A 118 2.08 -0.57 12.63
CA GLU A 118 0.77 -1.23 12.53
C GLU A 118 0.92 -2.74 12.30
N LYS A 119 -0.09 -3.51 12.74
CA LYS A 119 -0.14 -4.93 12.41
C LYS A 119 -0.22 -5.07 10.88
N GLY A 120 0.57 -5.98 10.32
CA GLY A 120 0.59 -6.23 8.88
C GLY A 120 1.67 -5.45 8.13
N THR A 121 2.25 -4.41 8.73
CA THR A 121 3.26 -3.58 8.07
C THR A 121 4.69 -4.06 8.30
N PHE A 122 4.87 -4.95 9.28
CA PHE A 122 6.16 -5.52 9.61
C PHE A 122 6.07 -7.00 9.94
N HIS A 123 7.24 -7.64 9.91
CA HIS A 123 7.47 -8.93 10.53
C HIS A 123 8.69 -8.83 11.45
N ASN A 124 8.58 -9.37 12.66
CA ASN A 124 9.67 -9.51 13.61
C ASN A 124 9.94 -11.00 13.82
N ASN A 125 11.14 -11.46 13.46
CA ASN A 125 11.48 -12.88 13.47
C ASN A 125 11.89 -13.40 14.86
N GLY A 126 11.79 -12.57 15.91
CA GLY A 126 12.16 -12.99 17.26
C GLY A 126 13.61 -13.47 17.31
N SER A 127 13.89 -14.48 18.14
CA SER A 127 15.24 -15.05 18.29
C SER A 127 15.73 -15.85 17.07
N HIS A 128 14.89 -16.08 16.07
CA HIS A 128 15.28 -16.86 14.90
C HIS A 128 16.14 -16.03 13.95
N LEU A 129 16.93 -16.72 13.13
CA LEU A 129 17.68 -16.08 12.05
C LEU A 129 16.81 -16.07 10.79
N LEU A 130 16.58 -14.87 10.25
CA LEU A 130 15.94 -14.63 8.96
C LEU A 130 16.91 -13.85 8.10
N GLY A 131 17.01 -14.23 6.85
CA GLY A 131 17.88 -13.62 5.87
C GLY A 131 17.04 -13.18 4.70
N ILE A 132 16.94 -11.88 4.47
CA ILE A 132 16.15 -11.33 3.36
C ILE A 132 17.01 -11.30 2.11
N LYS A 133 16.41 -11.71 1.00
CA LYS A 133 17.06 -11.81 -0.32
C LYS A 133 16.52 -10.78 -1.30
N SER A 134 15.21 -10.53 -1.25
CA SER A 134 14.57 -9.56 -2.12
C SER A 134 13.30 -8.98 -1.51
N MET A 135 12.91 -7.81 -2.01
CA MET A 135 11.70 -7.09 -1.70
C MET A 135 11.15 -6.53 -3.02
N LYS A 136 9.86 -6.69 -3.27
CA LYS A 136 9.19 -6.19 -4.46
C LYS A 136 7.94 -5.42 -4.06
N TRP A 137 7.84 -4.18 -4.51
CA TRP A 137 6.61 -3.41 -4.41
C TRP A 137 5.60 -3.91 -5.43
N GLY A 138 4.32 -3.80 -5.10
CA GLY A 138 3.28 -4.11 -6.06
C GLY A 138 1.91 -4.28 -5.43
N LYS A 139 1.10 -5.09 -6.11
CA LYS A 139 -0.31 -5.30 -5.78
C LYS A 139 -0.53 -5.71 -4.34
N GLU A 140 -1.75 -5.43 -3.88
CA GLU A 140 -2.33 -5.87 -2.60
C GLU A 140 -1.89 -7.29 -2.21
N CYS A 141 -1.69 -7.50 -0.91
CA CYS A 141 -1.53 -8.84 -0.37
C CYS A 141 -2.77 -9.68 -0.68
N GLY A 142 -2.59 -10.98 -0.91
CA GLY A 142 -3.73 -11.90 -0.98
C GLY A 142 -4.55 -11.84 0.32
N ALA A 143 -5.84 -12.14 0.26
CA ALA A 143 -6.76 -12.01 1.40
C ALA A 143 -6.29 -12.68 2.70
N ASN A 144 -5.44 -13.71 2.60
CA ASN A 144 -4.82 -14.42 3.73
C ASN A 144 -3.31 -14.57 3.55
N GLU A 145 -2.67 -13.71 2.76
CA GLU A 145 -1.21 -13.73 2.58
C GLU A 145 -0.55 -13.17 3.85
N PRO A 146 0.22 -13.97 4.62
CA PRO A 146 0.76 -13.50 5.89
C PRO A 146 1.97 -12.59 5.69
N THR A 147 2.31 -11.83 6.74
CA THR A 147 3.56 -11.06 6.76
C THR A 147 4.81 -11.94 6.82
N PHE A 148 4.62 -13.24 7.14
CA PHE A 148 5.66 -14.26 7.17
C PHE A 148 5.07 -15.66 6.99
N LYS A 149 5.72 -16.45 6.14
CA LYS A 149 5.45 -17.87 5.91
C LYS A 149 6.76 -18.60 5.64
N ILE A 150 6.93 -19.73 6.31
CA ILE A 150 7.98 -20.71 6.03
C ILE A 150 7.43 -21.71 5.01
N HIS A 151 8.26 -22.12 4.05
CA HIS A 151 7.95 -23.16 3.08
C HIS A 151 8.77 -24.41 3.44
N TYR A 152 8.09 -25.46 3.89
CA TYR A 152 8.67 -26.76 4.25
C TYR A 152 8.74 -27.69 3.05
#